data_AF-A0A7S4CPF1-F1
#
_entry.id   AF-A0A7S4CPF1-F1
#
_cell.length_a   1.000
_cell.length_b   1.000
_cell.length_c   1.000
_cell.angle_alpha   90.00
_cell.angle_beta   90.00
_cell.angle_gamma   90.00
#
_symmetry.space_group_name_H-M   'P 1'
#
loop_
_entity.id
_entity.type
_entity.pdbx_description
1 polymer ?
#
loop_
_entity_poly.entity_id
_entity_poly.type
_entity_poly.pdbx_seq_one_letter_code
_entity_poly.pdbx_strand_id
1 'polypeptide(L)'
;QPLMGDLSYFVKRNLNCRPPQCDYLPREVHQGFSQDPKNPAHLLNHNNSIAEMHYSDDWYILASKPKKYILVWYCGCNDAACGYGGAVLYTRAPTFDLDATETAAIKLAIQAAQIPGLSVEALCTPSNVACS
;
A
#
# COMPACT_ATOMS: atom_id res chain seq x y z
N GLN A 1 4.76 8.71 15.94
CA GLN A 1 5.02 7.27 16.07
C GLN A 1 5.11 6.70 14.66
N PRO A 2 6.08 5.83 14.35
CA PRO A 2 6.17 5.20 13.03
C PRO A 2 4.91 4.36 12.76
N LEU A 3 4.48 4.32 11.50
CA LEU A 3 3.35 3.49 11.10
C LEU A 3 3.88 2.08 10.90
N MET A 4 3.42 1.13 11.72
CA MET A 4 3.93 -0.23 11.76
C MET A 4 2.78 -1.23 11.58
N GLY A 5 3.05 -2.34 10.90
CA GLY A 5 2.13 -3.45 10.74
C GLY A 5 2.87 -4.76 10.43
N ASP A 6 2.18 -5.87 10.65
CA ASP A 6 2.73 -7.21 10.42
C ASP A 6 2.28 -7.73 9.05
N LEU A 7 3.25 -8.20 8.27
CA LEU A 7 3.01 -8.85 6.98
C LEU A 7 3.25 -10.35 7.12
N SER A 8 2.18 -11.14 6.99
CA SER A 8 2.27 -12.61 6.95
C SER A 8 2.27 -13.11 5.50
N TYR A 9 3.23 -13.97 5.16
CA TYR A 9 3.33 -14.57 3.83
C TYR A 9 3.91 -15.98 3.88
N PHE A 10 3.81 -16.68 2.76
CA PHE A 10 4.28 -18.07 2.61
C PHE A 10 5.40 -18.14 1.56
N VAL A 11 6.55 -18.71 1.95
CA VAL A 11 7.68 -18.92 1.03
C VAL A 11 7.71 -20.39 0.62
N LYS A 12 7.81 -20.65 -0.70
CA LYS A 12 8.02 -22.03 -1.19
C LYS A 12 9.33 -22.57 -0.64
N ARG A 13 9.27 -23.75 -0.03
CA ARG A 13 10.47 -24.43 0.51
C ARG A 13 11.38 -24.95 -0.61
N ASN A 14 10.78 -25.44 -1.70
CA ASN A 14 11.49 -25.89 -2.91
C ASN A 14 10.98 -25.10 -4.11
N LEU A 15 11.85 -24.30 -4.73
CA LEU A 15 11.49 -23.46 -5.89
C LEU A 15 11.06 -24.27 -7.12
N ASN A 16 11.48 -25.54 -7.22
CA ASN A 16 11.21 -26.41 -8.36
C ASN A 16 9.99 -27.33 -8.17
N CYS A 17 9.28 -27.24 -7.03
CA CYS A 17 8.10 -28.07 -6.80
C CYS A 17 6.94 -27.69 -7.74
N ARG A 18 6.06 -28.66 -8.03
CA ARG A 18 4.79 -28.43 -8.74
C ARG A 18 3.62 -28.75 -7.82
N PRO A 19 2.52 -27.97 -7.85
CA PRO A 19 1.30 -28.33 -7.13
C PRO A 19 0.84 -29.75 -7.51
N PRO A 20 0.36 -30.58 -6.55
CA PRO A 20 0.07 -30.24 -5.15
C PRO A 20 1.25 -30.46 -4.17
N GLN A 21 2.42 -30.89 -4.65
CA GLN A 21 3.56 -31.35 -3.82
C GLN A 21 4.45 -30.20 -3.31
N CYS A 22 3.91 -28.99 -3.22
CA CYS A 22 4.66 -27.82 -2.77
C CYS A 22 4.45 -27.57 -1.29
N ASP A 23 5.55 -27.60 -0.53
CA ASP A 23 5.58 -27.18 0.86
C ASP A 23 5.87 -25.67 0.96
N TYR A 24 5.19 -25.02 1.91
CA TYR A 24 5.33 -23.59 2.18
C TYR A 24 5.73 -23.36 3.64
N LEU A 25 6.63 -22.41 3.84
CA LEU A 25 7.04 -21.95 5.17
C LEU A 25 6.32 -20.63 5.48
N PRO A 26 5.55 -20.54 6.57
CA PRO A 26 4.99 -19.28 7.02
C PRO A 26 6.12 -18.36 7.50
N ARG A 27 5.99 -17.08 7.18
CA ARG A 27 6.87 -16.01 7.61
C ARG A 27 6.03 -14.81 8.01
N GLU A 28 6.54 -14.09 8.99
CA GLU A 28 6.02 -12.81 9.43
C GLU A 28 7.18 -11.82 9.44
N VAL A 29 6.95 -10.65 8.88
CA VAL A 29 7.91 -9.54 8.90
C VAL A 29 7.19 -8.27 9.34
N HIS A 30 7.92 -7.40 10.02
CA HIS A 30 7.39 -6.10 10.41
C HIS A 30 7.64 -5.10 9.29
N GLN A 31 6.58 -4.44 8.84
CA GLN A 31 6.68 -3.30 7.93
C GLN A 31 6.55 -2.01 8.74
N GLY A 32 7.57 -1.16 8.68
CA GLY A 32 7.62 0.12 9.37
C GLY A 32 7.89 1.28 8.43
N PHE A 33 7.10 2.34 8.54
CA PHE A 33 7.28 3.57 7.78
C PHE A 33 7.77 4.71 8.66
N SER A 34 8.81 5.40 8.18
CA SER A 34 9.32 6.65 8.75
C SER A 34 8.84 7.83 7.93
N GLN A 35 8.35 8.88 8.57
CA GLN A 35 7.95 10.09 7.86
C GLN A 35 9.17 10.87 7.38
N ASP A 36 9.14 11.33 6.13
CA ASP A 36 10.17 12.20 5.56
C ASP A 36 10.13 13.58 6.27
N PRO A 37 11.25 14.04 6.87
CA PRO A 37 11.30 15.32 7.58
C PRO A 37 11.11 16.53 6.66
N LYS A 38 11.31 16.39 5.34
CA LYS A 38 11.15 17.47 4.35
C LYS A 38 9.76 17.48 3.71
N ASN A 39 9.09 16.34 3.68
CA ASN A 39 7.77 16.20 3.11
C ASN A 39 6.89 15.32 4.02
N PRO A 40 6.03 15.91 4.86
CA PRO A 40 5.21 15.13 5.79
C PRO A 40 4.20 14.20 5.10
N ALA A 41 3.92 14.40 3.80
CA ALA A 41 3.09 13.51 3.01
C ALA A 41 3.85 12.31 2.43
N HIS A 42 5.18 12.26 2.58
CA HIS A 42 6.03 11.18 2.11
C HIS A 42 6.46 10.30 3.30
N LEU A 43 6.19 8.99 3.20
CA LEU A 43 6.54 7.99 4.19
C LEU A 43 7.45 6.94 3.54
N LEU A 44 8.55 6.63 4.21
CA LEU A 44 9.63 5.80 3.71
C LEU A 44 9.63 4.46 4.45
N ASN A 45 9.49 3.34 3.73
CA ASN A 45 9.82 2.00 4.22
C ASN A 45 11.05 1.50 3.47
N HIS A 46 12.23 1.86 3.97
CA HIS A 46 13.54 1.53 3.39
C HIS A 46 14.37 0.70 4.36
N ASN A 47 15.48 0.16 3.88
CA ASN A 47 16.46 -0.61 4.67
C ASN A 47 15.85 -1.86 5.32
N ASN A 48 14.83 -2.46 4.70
CA ASN A 48 14.33 -3.76 5.11
C ASN A 48 15.47 -4.78 4.94
N SER A 49 15.86 -5.44 6.03
CA SER A 49 16.99 -6.38 6.03
C SER A 49 16.74 -7.60 5.13
N ILE A 50 17.75 -8.45 4.95
CA ILE A 50 17.56 -9.75 4.27
C ILE A 50 16.51 -10.61 5.01
N ALA A 51 16.45 -10.51 6.35
CA ALA A 51 15.41 -11.17 7.14
C ALA A 51 14.01 -10.58 6.88
N GLU A 52 13.95 -9.31 6.47
CA GLU A 52 12.75 -8.53 6.14
C GLU A 52 12.57 -8.31 4.63
N MET A 53 13.21 -9.15 3.79
CA MET A 53 12.96 -9.30 2.35
C MET A 53 13.63 -8.30 1.38
N HIS A 54 14.56 -7.44 1.82
CA HIS A 54 15.37 -6.57 0.94
C HIS A 54 14.57 -5.84 -0.17
N TYR A 55 13.58 -5.06 0.25
CA TYR A 55 12.76 -4.22 -0.63
C TYR A 55 12.68 -2.77 -0.11
N SER A 56 12.13 -1.88 -0.93
CA SER A 56 11.74 -0.52 -0.54
C SER A 56 10.32 -0.23 -0.98
N ASP A 57 9.56 0.49 -0.15
CA ASP A 57 8.21 0.98 -0.45
C ASP A 57 8.05 2.42 0.05
N ASP A 58 7.70 3.34 -0.84
CA ASP A 58 7.42 4.74 -0.53
C ASP A 58 5.95 5.02 -0.66
N TRP A 59 5.37 5.67 0.35
CA TRP A 59 3.99 6.13 0.33
C TRP A 59 3.93 7.65 0.22
N TYR A 60 3.08 8.12 -0.69
CA TYR A 60 2.74 9.52 -0.89
C TYR A 60 1.27 9.72 -0.57
N ILE A 61 0.97 10.51 0.47
CA ILE A 61 -0.39 10.89 0.83
C ILE A 61 -0.86 11.98 -0.14
N LEU A 62 -1.68 11.60 -1.12
CA LEU A 62 -2.20 12.52 -2.14
C LEU A 62 -3.33 13.39 -1.59
N ALA A 63 -4.21 12.78 -0.77
CA ALA A 63 -5.31 13.48 -0.13
C ALA A 63 -5.62 12.83 1.22
N SER A 64 -6.06 13.63 2.19
CA SER A 64 -6.58 13.09 3.44
C SER A 64 -7.65 13.99 4.02
N LYS A 65 -8.64 13.38 4.67
CA LYS A 65 -9.60 14.06 5.53
C LYS A 65 -9.59 13.36 6.89
N PRO A 66 -9.19 14.05 7.98
CA PRO A 66 -9.10 13.45 9.29
C PRO A 66 -10.38 12.68 9.66
N LYS A 67 -10.21 11.48 10.21
CA LYS A 67 -11.30 10.57 10.62
C LYS A 67 -12.24 10.12 9.48
N LYS A 68 -11.88 10.35 8.21
CA LYS A 68 -12.68 9.93 7.05
C LYS A 68 -11.87 9.04 6.11
N TYR A 69 -10.87 9.60 5.44
CA TYR A 69 -10.11 8.88 4.43
C TYR A 69 -8.65 9.33 4.33
N ILE A 70 -7.82 8.47 3.75
CA ILE A 70 -6.45 8.76 3.31
C ILE A 70 -6.26 8.10 1.94
N LEU A 71 -6.00 8.91 0.90
CA LEU A 71 -5.56 8.42 -0.40
C LEU A 71 -4.04 8.34 -0.40
N VAL A 72 -3.53 7.13 -0.60
CA VAL A 72 -2.10 6.85 -0.73
C VAL A 72 -1.82 6.43 -2.16
N TRP A 73 -0.80 7.02 -2.77
CA TRP A 73 -0.09 6.40 -3.88
C TRP A 73 1.20 5.80 -3.35
N TYR A 74 1.49 4.56 -3.72
CA TYR A 74 2.70 3.88 -3.30
C TYR A 74 3.54 3.47 -4.51
N CYS A 75 4.86 3.45 -4.32
CA CYS A 75 5.80 2.92 -5.28
C CYS A 75 6.95 2.20 -4.60
N GLY A 76 7.38 1.08 -5.17
CA GLY A 76 8.40 0.24 -4.57
C GLY A 76 9.32 -0.44 -5.58
N CYS A 77 10.39 -1.01 -5.03
CA CYS A 77 11.37 -1.80 -5.75
C CYS A 77 11.91 -2.93 -4.85
N ASN A 78 12.36 -4.01 -5.47
CA ASN A 78 13.18 -5.05 -4.85
C ASN A 78 14.21 -5.57 -5.86
N ASP A 79 14.96 -6.60 -5.49
CA ASP A 79 15.97 -7.22 -6.37
C ASP A 79 15.41 -7.78 -7.68
N ALA A 80 14.10 -8.08 -7.76
CA ALA A 80 13.47 -8.68 -8.92
C ALA A 80 12.91 -7.64 -9.90
N ALA A 81 12.32 -6.54 -9.42
CA ALA A 81 11.87 -5.44 -10.26
C ALA A 81 11.76 -4.11 -9.49
N CYS A 82 11.88 -3.01 -10.24
CA CYS A 82 11.49 -1.69 -9.78
C CYS A 82 10.24 -1.21 -10.51
N GLY A 83 9.46 -0.35 -9.85
CA GLY A 83 8.28 0.27 -10.43
C GLY A 83 6.98 -0.43 -10.08
N TYR A 84 6.99 -1.30 -9.06
CA TYR A 84 5.74 -1.68 -8.40
C TYR A 84 5.07 -0.42 -7.90
N GLY A 85 3.76 -0.29 -8.11
CA GLY A 85 3.04 0.86 -7.62
C GLY A 85 1.55 0.74 -7.84
N GLY A 86 0.84 1.61 -7.17
CA GLY A 86 -0.61 1.63 -7.18
C GLY A 86 -1.13 2.71 -6.25
N ALA A 87 -2.44 2.77 -6.12
CA ALA A 87 -3.09 3.66 -5.19
C ALA A 87 -4.12 2.89 -4.36
N VAL A 88 -4.20 3.26 -3.09
CA VAL A 88 -5.19 2.73 -2.15
C VAL A 88 -5.87 3.89 -1.45
N LEU A 89 -7.18 3.76 -1.31
CA LEU A 89 -7.99 4.72 -0.56
C LEU A 89 -8.47 4.05 0.72
N TYR A 90 -7.82 4.39 1.83
CA TYR A 90 -8.24 3.92 3.14
C TYR A 90 -9.41 4.75 3.64
N THR A 91 -10.46 4.09 4.09
CA THR A 91 -11.64 4.70 4.74
C THR A 91 -11.76 4.20 6.18
N ARG A 92 -12.39 5.00 7.05
CA ARG A 92 -12.70 4.55 8.43
C ARG A 92 -13.86 3.56 8.49
N ALA A 93 -14.78 3.64 7.53
CA ALA A 93 -15.87 2.69 7.37
C ALA A 93 -15.48 1.61 6.35
N PRO A 94 -16.05 0.40 6.44
CA PRO A 94 -15.87 -0.65 5.41
C PRO A 94 -16.59 -0.30 4.10
N THR A 95 -17.30 0.83 4.04
CA THR A 95 -17.95 1.33 2.84
C THR A 95 -17.26 2.59 2.33
N PHE A 96 -17.27 2.72 1.01
CA PHE A 96 -16.85 3.92 0.31
C PHE A 96 -18.00 4.94 0.28
N ASP A 97 -18.22 5.64 1.40
CA ASP A 97 -19.23 6.69 1.53
C ASP A 97 -18.56 8.06 1.57
N LEU A 98 -18.30 8.61 0.37
CA LEU A 98 -17.75 9.96 0.20
C LEU A 98 -18.82 10.90 -0.34
N ASP A 99 -18.90 12.09 0.24
CA ASP A 99 -19.74 13.15 -0.31
C ASP A 99 -19.14 13.73 -1.60
N ALA A 100 -19.91 14.59 -2.28
CA ALA A 100 -19.48 15.21 -3.54
C ALA A 100 -18.24 16.10 -3.37
N THR A 101 -18.07 16.75 -2.21
CA THR A 101 -16.92 17.61 -1.91
C THR A 101 -15.67 16.78 -1.66
N GLU A 102 -15.81 15.68 -0.92
CA GLU A 102 -14.74 14.71 -0.65
C GLU A 102 -14.27 14.05 -1.94
N THR A 103 -15.21 13.64 -2.80
CA THR A 103 -14.91 13.07 -4.12
C THR A 103 -14.18 14.08 -5.00
N ALA A 104 -14.63 15.34 -5.03
CA ALA A 104 -13.96 16.40 -5.81
C ALA A 104 -12.53 16.66 -5.32
N ALA A 105 -12.30 16.67 -4.01
CA ALA A 105 -10.97 16.85 -3.43
C ALA A 105 -10.01 15.72 -3.83
N ILE A 106 -10.47 14.48 -3.82
CA ILE A 106 -9.68 13.31 -4.26
C ILE A 106 -9.35 13.41 -5.75
N LYS A 107 -10.34 13.75 -6.60
CA LYS A 107 -10.10 13.94 -8.05
C LYS A 107 -9.06 15.02 -8.32
N LEU A 108 -9.15 16.15 -7.62
CA LEU A 108 -8.19 17.24 -7.74
C LEU A 108 -6.79 16.80 -7.31
N ALA A 109 -6.66 16.05 -6.22
CA ALA A 109 -5.38 15.52 -5.75
C ALA A 109 -4.76 14.53 -6.74
N ILE A 110 -5.55 13.61 -7.31
CA ILE A 110 -5.08 12.69 -8.35
C ILE A 110 -4.60 13.46 -9.59
N GLN A 111 -5.36 14.47 -10.02
CA GLN A 111 -4.98 15.31 -11.16
C GLN A 111 -3.67 16.06 -10.89
N ALA A 112 -3.50 16.62 -9.69
CA ALA A 112 -2.30 17.34 -9.29
C ALA A 112 -1.07 16.43 -9.19
N ALA A 113 -1.26 15.15 -8.86
CA ALA A 113 -0.19 14.17 -8.79
C ALA A 113 0.35 13.75 -10.17
N GLN A 114 -0.42 13.98 -11.25
CA GLN A 114 -0.02 13.68 -12.64
C GLN A 114 0.45 12.24 -12.86
N ILE A 115 -0.09 11.29 -12.09
CA ILE A 115 0.26 9.87 -12.19
C ILE A 115 -0.51 9.24 -13.37
N PRO A 116 0.18 8.68 -14.39
CA PRO A 116 -0.48 8.09 -15.54
C PRO A 116 -1.43 6.95 -15.15
N GLY A 117 -2.67 7.01 -15.65
CA GLY A 117 -3.66 5.96 -15.45
C GLY A 117 -4.36 5.94 -14.09
N LEU A 118 -3.96 6.80 -13.14
CA LEU A 118 -4.66 6.93 -11.87
C LEU A 118 -5.90 7.80 -12.03
N SER A 119 -7.06 7.25 -11.67
CA SER A 119 -8.32 7.99 -11.50
C SER A 119 -9.13 7.38 -10.35
N VAL A 120 -10.13 8.10 -9.84
CA VAL A 120 -11.03 7.55 -8.81
C VAL A 120 -11.80 6.36 -9.36
N GLU A 121 -12.20 6.44 -10.63
CA GLU A 121 -12.97 5.42 -11.33
C GLU A 121 -12.17 4.15 -11.62
N ALA A 122 -10.83 4.25 -11.65
CA ALA A 122 -9.95 3.10 -11.83
C ALA A 122 -9.70 2.31 -10.54
N LEU A 123 -10.11 2.84 -9.37
CA LEU A 123 -9.98 2.14 -8.10
C LEU A 123 -11.02 1.03 -8.00
N CYS A 124 -10.58 -0.20 -7.74
CA CYS A 124 -11.49 -1.31 -7.45
C CYS A 124 -12.02 -1.22 -6.01
N THR A 125 -13.32 -1.45 -5.81
CA THR A 125 -13.91 -1.56 -4.47
C THR A 125 -13.78 -2.99 -3.95
N PRO A 126 -13.06 -3.24 -2.85
CA PRO A 126 -12.99 -4.57 -2.26
C PRO A 126 -14.33 -4.96 -1.62
N SER A 127 -14.63 -6.26 -1.60
CA SER A 127 -15.86 -6.82 -1.02
C SER A 127 -15.99 -6.57 0.49
N ASN A 128 -14.87 -6.28 1.19
CA ASN A 128 -14.76 -6.03 2.64
C ASN A 128 -15.46 -7.07 3.55
N VAL A 129 -15.77 -8.25 3.02
CA VAL A 129 -16.46 -9.36 3.72
C VAL A 129 -15.63 -9.92 4.88
N ALA A 130 -14.31 -9.73 4.88
CA ALA A 130 -13.44 -10.24 5.95
C ALA A 130 -13.58 -9.49 7.30
N CYS A 131 -14.38 -8.42 7.37
CA CYS A 131 -14.49 -7.55 8.55
C CYS A 131 -15.88 -7.56 9.22
N SER A 132 -16.69 -8.60 9.02
CA SER A 132 -18.01 -8.78 9.68
C SER A 132 -17.91 -9.42 11.06
#